data_AF-A0A4U2GCV4-F1
#
_entry.id   AF-A0A4U2GCV4-F1
#
_cell.length_a   1.000
_cell.length_b   1.000
_cell.length_c   1.000
_cell.angle_alpha   90.00
_cell.angle_beta   90.00
_cell.angle_gamma   90.00
#
_symmetry.space_group_name_H-M   'P 1'
#
loop_
_entity.id
_entity.type
_entity.pdbx_description
1 polymer ?
#
loop_
_entity_poly.entity_id
_entity_poly.type
_entity_poly.pdbx_seq_one_letter_code
_entity_poly.pdbx_strand_id
1 'polypeptide(L)'
;MDISFDISDGTNTVQASADLTVNPVNDLPVPQDQQFSVEEDGTLIFTDADLLTGATDIEGDNLTVEGVTYDGGDGILTDNGNGTYTFAPNENFNGDVNFGFDVSDGTDTV
;
A
#
# COMPACT_ATOMS: atom_id res chain seq x y z
N MET A 1 -19.94 4.63 22.25
CA MET A 1 -21.02 5.56 21.88
C MET A 1 -22.18 5.22 22.77
N ASP A 2 -22.73 6.19 23.50
CA ASP A 2 -23.72 5.90 24.53
C ASP A 2 -25.10 6.22 23.98
N ILE A 3 -25.93 5.19 23.89
CA ILE A 3 -27.30 5.31 23.40
C ILE A 3 -28.20 5.40 24.63
N SER A 4 -28.92 6.51 24.80
CA SER A 4 -29.95 6.65 25.82
C SER A 4 -31.34 6.55 25.21
N PHE A 5 -32.24 5.87 25.90
CA PHE A 5 -33.63 5.72 25.49
C PHE A 5 -34.54 5.67 26.72
N ASP A 6 -35.76 6.16 26.52
CA ASP A 6 -36.80 6.19 27.54
C ASP A 6 -37.70 4.96 27.41
N ILE A 7 -37.92 4.27 28.52
CA ILE A 7 -38.87 3.16 28.63
C ILE A 7 -40.09 3.66 29.40
N SER A 8 -41.27 3.58 28.80
CA SER A 8 -42.52 4.04 29.42
C SER A 8 -43.60 2.95 29.44
N ASP A 9 -44.39 2.93 30.51
CA ASP A 9 -45.60 2.11 30.64
C ASP A 9 -46.90 2.86 30.28
N GLY A 10 -46.79 4.09 29.76
CA GLY A 10 -47.92 4.97 29.48
C GLY A 10 -48.29 5.93 30.63
N THR A 11 -47.66 5.79 31.79
CA THR A 11 -47.84 6.67 32.96
C THR A 11 -46.52 7.16 33.56
N ASN A 12 -45.51 6.31 33.64
CA ASN A 12 -44.17 6.64 34.11
C ASN A 12 -43.16 6.43 32.98
N THR A 13 -42.02 7.10 33.08
CA THR A 13 -40.89 6.93 32.16
C THR A 13 -39.62 6.79 32.97
N VAL A 14 -38.77 5.84 32.58
CA VAL A 14 -37.41 5.67 33.11
C VAL A 14 -36.41 5.74 31.98
N GLN A 15 -35.27 6.38 32.22
CA GLN A 15 -34.18 6.44 31.27
C GLN A 15 -33.30 5.20 31.42
N ALA A 16 -32.99 4.55 30.30
CA ALA A 16 -32.03 3.46 30.20
C ALA A 16 -30.91 3.85 29.23
N SER A 17 -29.75 3.23 29.40
CA SER A 17 -28.61 3.37 28.48
C SER A 17 -28.15 2.01 27.98
N ALA A 18 -27.60 2.01 26.77
CA ALA A 18 -26.87 0.90 26.19
C ALA A 18 -25.53 1.40 25.65
N ASP A 19 -24.48 0.62 25.88
CA ASP A 19 -23.14 0.93 25.41
C ASP A 19 -22.90 0.22 24.08
N LEU A 20 -22.49 0.99 23.07
CA LEU A 20 -22.01 0.44 21.81
C LEU A 20 -20.51 0.71 21.67
N THR A 21 -19.74 -0.38 21.62
CA THR A 21 -18.33 -0.36 21.25
C THR A 21 -18.19 -0.86 19.82
N VAL A 22 -17.54 -0.05 18.98
CA VAL A 22 -17.08 -0.46 17.66
C VAL A 22 -15.57 -0.60 17.77
N ASN A 23 -15.05 -1.79 17.45
CA ASN A 23 -13.62 -2.04 17.43
C ASN A 23 -13.08 -1.72 16.02
N PRO A 24 -11.93 -1.05 15.90
CA PRO A 24 -11.27 -0.89 14.61
C PRO A 24 -10.81 -2.25 14.09
N VAL A 25 -10.70 -2.35 12.76
CA VAL A 25 -10.14 -3.48 12.02
C VAL A 25 -9.04 -2.88 11.15
N ASN A 26 -7.93 -3.60 10.96
CA ASN A 26 -6.85 -3.17 10.07
C ASN A 26 -7.38 -2.97 8.64
N ASP A 27 -7.07 -1.85 8.02
CA ASP A 27 -7.32 -1.59 6.61
C ASP A 27 -6.07 -1.91 5.78
N LEU A 28 -6.27 -2.25 4.50
CA LEU A 28 -5.14 -2.51 3.59
C LEU A 28 -4.39 -1.21 3.25
N PRO A 29 -3.07 -1.26 3.04
CA PRO A 29 -2.34 -0.14 2.50
C PRO A 29 -2.82 0.21 1.08
N VAL A 30 -2.60 1.45 0.68
CA VAL A 30 -2.97 1.99 -0.64
C VAL A 30 -1.72 2.53 -1.32
N PRO A 31 -1.07 1.75 -2.22
CA PRO A 31 0.07 2.22 -3.01
C PRO A 31 -0.35 3.20 -4.10
N GLN A 32 0.64 3.87 -4.69
CA GLN A 32 0.46 4.67 -5.90
C GLN A 32 1.40 4.21 -7.01
N ASP A 33 0.90 4.28 -8.25
CA ASP A 33 1.71 4.01 -9.44
C ASP A 33 2.87 5.00 -9.51
N GLN A 34 4.06 4.47 -9.80
CA GLN A 34 5.27 5.27 -10.02
C GLN A 34 5.65 5.25 -11.49
N GLN A 35 6.29 6.33 -11.93
CA GLN A 35 6.84 6.43 -13.28
C GLN A 35 8.31 6.83 -13.22
N PHE A 36 9.12 6.06 -13.93
CA PHE A 36 10.55 6.30 -14.08
C PHE A 36 10.92 6.34 -15.56
N SER A 37 12.06 6.97 -15.88
CA SER A 37 12.63 6.95 -17.23
C SER A 37 14.14 6.76 -17.17
N VAL A 38 14.67 6.12 -18.20
CA VAL A 38 16.10 5.92 -18.43
C VAL A 38 16.36 5.98 -19.93
N GLU A 39 17.55 6.44 -20.32
CA GLU A 39 17.98 6.40 -21.72
C GLU A 39 18.19 4.95 -22.18
N GLU A 40 18.14 4.73 -23.49
CA GLU A 40 18.57 3.47 -24.10
C GLU A 40 19.99 3.11 -23.65
N ASP A 41 20.24 1.81 -23.47
CA ASP A 41 21.51 1.25 -22.97
C ASP A 41 21.93 1.77 -21.58
N GLY A 42 21.04 2.49 -20.89
CA GLY A 42 21.22 2.98 -19.55
C GLY A 42 20.90 1.94 -18.47
N THR A 43 20.96 2.38 -17.23
CA THR A 43 20.56 1.56 -16.07
C THR A 43 19.73 2.42 -15.14
N LEU A 44 18.49 2.00 -14.91
CA LEU A 44 17.61 2.61 -13.93
C LEU A 44 17.94 2.03 -12.55
N ILE A 45 18.08 2.89 -11.55
CA ILE A 45 18.20 2.50 -10.15
C ILE A 45 17.09 3.22 -9.39
N PHE A 46 16.29 2.46 -8.64
CA PHE A 46 15.20 2.96 -7.80
C PHE A 46 15.16 2.19 -6.48
N THR A 47 14.44 2.73 -5.50
CA THR A 47 14.44 2.24 -4.11
C THR A 47 13.04 1.97 -3.60
N ASP A 48 12.93 1.26 -2.48
CA ASP A 48 11.64 1.09 -1.78
C ASP A 48 11.01 2.46 -1.45
N ALA A 49 11.83 3.46 -1.10
CA ALA A 49 11.33 4.80 -0.81
C ALA A 49 10.73 5.48 -2.04
N ASP A 50 11.29 5.23 -3.23
CA ASP A 50 10.70 5.73 -4.49
C ASP A 50 9.35 5.05 -4.75
N LEU A 51 9.25 3.73 -4.54
CA LEU A 51 8.01 2.97 -4.72
C LEU A 51 6.92 3.32 -3.71
N LEU A 52 7.29 3.65 -2.47
CA LEU A 52 6.37 4.05 -1.41
C LEU A 52 5.96 5.53 -1.48
N THR A 53 6.42 6.27 -2.48
CA THR A 53 6.06 7.69 -2.62
C THR A 53 4.56 7.85 -2.81
N GLY A 54 3.90 8.49 -1.83
CA GLY A 54 2.46 8.73 -1.86
C GLY A 54 1.61 7.54 -1.41
N ALA A 55 2.22 6.41 -1.01
CA ALA A 55 1.50 5.32 -0.40
C ALA A 55 0.91 5.74 0.96
N THR A 56 -0.30 5.29 1.26
CA THR A 56 -1.00 5.64 2.50
C THR A 56 -1.62 4.43 3.15
N ASP A 57 -1.79 4.52 4.46
CA ASP A 57 -2.56 3.57 5.25
C ASP A 57 -3.47 4.35 6.23
N ILE A 58 -4.64 3.80 6.54
CA ILE A 58 -5.67 4.50 7.34
C ILE A 58 -5.26 4.56 8.81
N GLU A 59 -4.67 3.49 9.33
CA GLU A 59 -4.14 3.40 10.70
C GLU A 59 -2.85 4.22 10.85
N GLY A 60 -2.17 4.49 9.74
CA GLY A 60 -0.91 5.22 9.69
C GLY A 60 0.28 4.32 9.98
N ASP A 61 0.17 3.03 9.68
CA ASP A 61 1.22 2.06 9.87
C ASP A 61 2.41 2.31 8.95
N ASN A 62 3.58 1.79 9.36
CA ASN A 62 4.79 1.94 8.58
C ASN A 62 4.79 0.97 7.40
N LEU A 63 4.76 1.52 6.20
CA LEU A 63 4.72 0.73 4.97
C LEU A 63 6.09 0.20 4.54
N THR A 64 6.10 -0.99 3.95
CA THR A 64 7.28 -1.64 3.38
C THR A 64 6.97 -2.26 2.01
N VAL A 65 7.98 -2.39 1.16
CA VAL A 65 7.89 -3.13 -0.11
C VAL A 65 8.33 -4.57 0.15
N GLU A 66 7.53 -5.55 -0.22
CA GLU A 66 7.88 -6.97 -0.04
C GLU A 66 8.56 -7.60 -1.25
N GLY A 67 8.40 -6.99 -2.43
CA GLY A 67 9.08 -7.40 -3.64
C GLY A 67 8.74 -6.55 -4.84
N VAL A 68 9.61 -6.64 -5.87
CA VAL A 68 9.39 -6.01 -7.18
C VAL A 68 9.55 -7.08 -8.25
N THR A 69 8.58 -7.17 -9.14
CA THR A 69 8.53 -8.19 -10.19
C THR A 69 8.58 -7.57 -11.58
N TYR A 70 9.25 -8.28 -12.48
CA TYR A 70 9.26 -7.99 -13.91
C TYR A 70 9.18 -9.29 -14.68
N ASP A 71 8.07 -9.49 -15.40
CA ASP A 71 7.84 -10.69 -16.22
C ASP A 71 8.10 -10.45 -17.71
N GLY A 72 8.56 -9.25 -18.08
CA GLY A 72 8.88 -8.89 -19.46
C GLY A 72 10.22 -9.45 -19.94
N GLY A 73 10.44 -9.35 -21.26
CA GLY A 73 11.66 -9.83 -21.91
C GLY A 73 12.58 -8.71 -22.42
N ASP A 74 12.23 -7.45 -22.19
CA ASP A 74 12.87 -6.27 -22.78
C ASP A 74 14.02 -5.71 -21.92
N GLY A 75 14.39 -6.41 -20.86
CA GLY A 75 15.52 -6.08 -20.00
C GLY A 75 15.67 -7.06 -18.85
N ILE A 76 16.52 -6.70 -17.89
CA ILE A 76 16.79 -7.48 -16.69
C ILE A 76 16.54 -6.61 -15.47
N LEU A 77 15.59 -7.01 -14.62
CA LEU A 77 15.41 -6.49 -13.27
C LEU A 77 16.28 -7.29 -12.30
N THR A 78 17.02 -6.59 -11.44
CA THR A 78 17.83 -7.16 -10.36
C THR A 78 17.43 -6.53 -9.03
N ASP A 79 16.99 -7.34 -8.09
CA ASP A 79 16.88 -6.96 -6.68
C ASP A 79 18.26 -7.08 -6.02
N ASN A 80 18.74 -5.98 -5.42
CA ASN A 80 20.05 -5.94 -4.78
C ASN A 80 20.00 -6.37 -3.29
N GLY A 81 18.82 -6.68 -2.75
CA GLY A 81 18.61 -7.23 -1.41
C GLY A 81 18.76 -6.22 -0.27
N ASN A 82 18.76 -4.92 -0.59
CA ASN A 82 18.91 -3.83 0.38
C ASN A 82 17.86 -2.71 0.16
N GLY A 83 16.73 -3.04 -0.47
CA GLY A 83 15.68 -2.07 -0.84
C GLY A 83 16.04 -1.20 -2.03
N THR A 84 16.99 -1.64 -2.86
CA THR A 84 17.32 -1.01 -4.15
C THR A 84 17.21 -2.01 -5.27
N TYR A 85 16.72 -1.54 -6.42
CA TYR A 85 16.50 -2.35 -7.61
C TYR A 85 17.21 -1.71 -8.79
N THR A 86 17.70 -2.55 -9.68
CA THR A 86 18.40 -2.15 -10.89
C THR A 86 17.67 -2.72 -12.09
N PHE A 87 17.32 -1.90 -13.07
CA PHE A 87 16.80 -2.35 -14.35
C PHE A 87 17.72 -1.92 -15.49
N ALA A 88 18.16 -2.90 -16.29
CA ALA A 88 18.94 -2.68 -17.50
C ALA A 88 18.13 -3.16 -18.72
N PRO A 89 17.66 -2.24 -19.59
CA PRO A 89 17.01 -2.61 -20.84
C PRO A 89 17.93 -3.42 -21.76
N ASN A 90 17.37 -4.19 -22.68
CA ASN A 90 18.12 -4.83 -23.76
C ASN A 90 18.77 -3.77 -24.67
N GLU A 91 19.89 -4.12 -25.30
CA GLU A 91 20.63 -3.19 -26.16
C GLU A 91 19.75 -2.65 -27.30
N ASN A 92 19.74 -1.32 -27.49
CA ASN A 92 18.90 -0.59 -28.44
C ASN A 92 17.37 -0.77 -28.25
N PHE A 93 16.89 -1.25 -27.09
CA PHE A 93 15.46 -1.29 -26.81
C PHE A 93 14.93 0.11 -26.50
N ASN A 94 13.80 0.46 -27.11
CA ASN A 94 13.08 1.69 -26.85
C ASN A 94 11.58 1.40 -26.70
N GLY A 95 11.00 1.79 -25.56
CA GLY A 95 9.59 1.56 -25.26
C GLY A 95 9.30 1.53 -23.77
N ASP A 96 8.04 1.28 -23.44
CA ASP A 96 7.57 1.19 -22.06
C ASP A 96 7.66 -0.25 -21.56
N VAL A 97 7.98 -0.40 -20.27
CA VAL A 97 7.93 -1.67 -19.53
C VAL A 97 7.12 -1.47 -18.25
N ASN A 98 6.49 -2.54 -17.75
CA ASN A 98 5.70 -2.49 -16.52
C ASN A 98 6.36 -3.34 -15.44
N PHE A 99 6.45 -2.79 -14.24
CA PHE A 99 6.86 -3.49 -13.02
C PHE A 99 5.65 -3.70 -12.13
N GLY A 100 5.63 -4.81 -11.40
CA GLY A 100 4.73 -5.03 -10.26
C GLY A 100 5.50 -4.87 -8.96
N PHE A 101 4.82 -4.48 -7.89
CA PHE A 101 5.38 -4.48 -6.54
C PHE A 101 4.24 -4.59 -5.52
N ASP A 102 4.55 -5.20 -4.38
CA ASP A 102 3.61 -5.40 -3.28
C ASP A 102 3.97 -4.48 -2.10
N VAL A 103 2.97 -3.91 -1.44
CA VAL A 103 3.13 -3.04 -0.26
C VAL A 103 2.46 -3.66 0.96
N SER A 104 3.19 -3.70 2.07
CA SER A 104 2.76 -4.30 3.33
C SER A 104 2.76 -3.28 4.46
N ASP A 105 1.72 -3.32 5.30
CA ASP A 105 1.61 -2.55 6.56
C ASP A 105 2.23 -3.30 7.76
N GLY A 106 2.74 -4.53 7.52
CA GLY A 106 3.28 -5.43 8.54
C GLY A 106 2.31 -6.50 9.02
N THR A 107 1.03 -6.42 8.65
CA THR A 107 0.00 -7.43 8.89
C THR A 107 -0.71 -7.88 7.63
N ASP A 108 -1.03 -6.96 6.73
CA ASP A 108 -1.65 -7.22 5.43
C ASP A 108 -0.79 -6.66 4.27
N THR A 109 -1.04 -7.14 3.05
CA THR A 109 -0.25 -6.83 1.85
C THR A 109 -1.16 -6.67 0.63
N VAL A 110 -0.85 -5.72 -0.25
CA VAL A 110 -1.56 -5.42 -1.51
C VAL A 110 -0.63 -5.34 -2.70
#